data_AF-A0A1A2GSZ0-F1
#
_entry.id   AF-A0A1A2GSZ0-F1
#
_cell.length_a   1.000
_cell.length_b   1.000
_cell.length_c   1.000
_cell.angle_alpha   90.00
_cell.angle_beta   90.00
_cell.angle_gamma   90.00
#
_symmetry.space_group_name_H-M   'P 1'
#
loop_
_entity.id
_entity.type
_entity.pdbx_description
1 polymer ?
#
loop_
_entity_poly.entity_id
_entity_poly.type
_entity_poly.pdbx_seq_one_letter_code
_entity_poly.pdbx_strand_id
1 'polypeptide(L)'
;MDDRDKDPTVVLRYLVGRPLAASEVYEAFGYRKSAYYKAAREGRLITADNLIRAAKYFGLNPIDLQVRFGLVAREAVTEYVESAAGAPMPREL
;
A
#
# COMPACT_ATOMS: atom_id res chain seq x y z
N MET A 1 2.01 -5.07 12.30
CA MET A 1 1.28 -3.86 12.74
C MET A 1 -0.03 -3.88 11.99
N ASP A 2 -1.13 -3.69 12.71
CA ASP A 2 -2.48 -3.64 12.13
C ASP A 2 -2.91 -2.18 12.06
N ASP A 3 -3.12 -1.69 10.84
CA ASP A 3 -3.43 -0.30 10.54
C ASP A 3 -4.78 -0.17 9.80
N ARG A 4 -5.61 -1.24 9.81
CA ARG A 4 -6.89 -1.33 9.09
C ARG A 4 -7.84 -0.15 9.34
N ASP A 5 -7.92 0.33 10.57
CA ASP A 5 -8.82 1.41 10.96
C ASP A 5 -8.13 2.78 10.99
N LYS A 6 -6.87 2.88 10.56
CA LYS A 6 -6.11 4.12 10.59
C LYS A 6 -6.25 4.90 9.30
N ASP A 7 -6.22 6.22 9.44
CA ASP A 7 -6.07 7.12 8.29
C ASP A 7 -4.72 6.83 7.58
N PRO A 8 -4.73 6.55 6.27
CA PRO A 8 -3.51 6.29 5.50
C PRO A 8 -2.48 7.38 5.59
N THR A 9 -2.89 8.63 5.79
CA THR A 9 -2.00 9.77 5.94
C THR A 9 -1.11 9.61 7.17
N VAL A 10 -1.67 9.11 8.28
CA VAL A 10 -0.91 8.84 9.50
C VAL A 10 0.08 7.72 9.24
N VAL A 11 -0.37 6.68 8.53
CA VAL A 11 0.44 5.50 8.24
C VAL A 11 1.63 5.83 7.35
N LEU A 12 1.38 6.56 6.27
CA LEU A 12 2.40 7.00 5.32
C LEU A 12 3.43 7.92 5.98
N ARG A 13 3.01 8.86 6.84
CA ARG A 13 3.94 9.75 7.54
C ARG A 13 4.97 9.01 8.38
N TYR A 14 4.55 7.99 9.13
CA TYR A 14 5.51 7.21 9.93
C TYR A 14 6.39 6.31 9.05
N LEU A 15 5.86 5.74 7.95
CA LEU A 15 6.64 4.89 7.04
C LEU A 15 7.69 5.66 6.25
N VAL A 16 7.34 6.87 5.80
CA VAL A 16 8.28 7.74 5.08
C VAL A 16 9.27 8.42 6.05
N GLY A 17 8.96 8.48 7.34
CA GLY A 17 9.86 9.00 8.37
C GLY A 17 10.02 10.52 8.36
N ARG A 18 9.12 11.26 7.68
CA ARG A 18 9.09 12.73 7.66
C ARG A 18 7.66 13.26 7.60
N PRO A 19 7.45 14.54 7.93
CA PRO A 19 6.19 15.22 7.62
C PRO A 19 5.88 15.16 6.11
N LEU A 20 4.60 14.90 5.79
CA LEU A 20 4.08 14.90 4.42
C LEU A 20 3.12 16.07 4.25
N ALA A 21 3.30 16.88 3.21
CA ALA A 21 2.33 17.87 2.82
C ALA A 21 1.03 17.18 2.34
N ALA A 22 -0.09 17.84 2.58
CA ALA A 22 -1.40 17.37 2.13
C ALA A 22 -1.44 17.06 0.62
N SER A 23 -0.81 17.93 -0.20
CA SER A 23 -0.72 17.74 -1.65
C SER A 23 0.01 16.46 -2.04
N GLU A 24 1.15 16.16 -1.40
CA GLU A 24 1.93 14.93 -1.67
C GLU A 24 1.07 13.69 -1.43
N VAL A 25 0.24 13.70 -0.39
CA VAL A 25 -0.65 12.58 -0.07
C VAL A 25 -1.72 12.44 -1.16
N TYR A 26 -2.37 13.52 -1.59
CA TYR A 26 -3.43 13.39 -2.60
C TYR A 26 -2.87 12.95 -3.95
N GLU A 27 -1.71 13.48 -4.33
CA GLU A 27 -0.97 13.09 -5.53
C GLU A 27 -0.54 11.61 -5.49
N ALA A 28 -0.07 11.13 -4.33
CA ALA A 28 0.30 9.74 -4.16
C ALA A 28 -0.88 8.77 -4.35
N PHE A 29 -2.10 9.18 -3.98
CA PHE A 29 -3.31 8.42 -4.29
C PHE A 29 -3.84 8.70 -5.72
N GLY A 30 -3.25 9.66 -6.44
CA GLY A 30 -3.66 10.09 -7.77
C GLY A 30 -5.01 10.80 -7.78
N TYR A 31 -5.32 11.53 -6.72
CA TYR A 31 -6.51 12.38 -6.61
C TYR A 31 -6.14 13.86 -6.64
N ARG A 32 -7.04 14.66 -7.21
CA ARG A 32 -7.12 16.08 -6.85
C ARG A 32 -7.68 16.22 -5.43
N LYS A 33 -7.31 17.29 -4.72
CA LYS A 33 -7.72 17.57 -3.32
C LYS A 33 -9.20 17.27 -3.01
N SER A 34 -10.14 17.81 -3.79
CA SER A 34 -11.58 17.60 -3.55
C SER A 34 -12.02 16.14 -3.75
N ALA A 35 -11.46 15.45 -4.74
CA ALA A 35 -11.75 14.05 -5.00
C ALA A 35 -11.17 13.13 -3.91
N TYR A 36 -9.99 13.48 -3.37
CA TYR A 36 -9.37 12.76 -2.27
C TYR A 36 -10.27 12.77 -1.03
N TYR A 37 -10.72 13.95 -0.59
CA TYR A 37 -11.59 14.05 0.60
C TYR A 37 -12.93 13.37 0.40
N LYS A 38 -13.49 13.42 -0.82
CA LYS A 38 -14.70 12.67 -1.17
C LYS A 38 -14.46 11.17 -1.04
N ALA A 39 -13.37 10.65 -1.59
CA ALA A 39 -13.01 9.24 -1.49
C ALA A 39 -12.75 8.81 -0.03
N ALA A 40 -12.11 9.66 0.78
CA ALA A 40 -11.88 9.41 2.20
C ALA A 40 -13.20 9.25 2.96
N ARG A 41 -14.13 10.19 2.76
CA ARG A 41 -15.46 10.16 3.39
C ARG A 41 -16.29 8.95 2.98
N GLU A 42 -16.12 8.49 1.75
CA GLU A 42 -16.84 7.34 1.21
C GLU A 42 -16.12 6.00 1.48
N GLY A 43 -15.00 6.00 2.20
CA GLY A 43 -14.25 4.77 2.52
C GLY A 43 -13.54 4.14 1.32
N ARG A 44 -13.31 4.90 0.25
CA ARG A 44 -12.76 4.42 -1.04
C ARG A 44 -11.26 4.70 -1.22
N LEU A 45 -10.56 5.12 -0.17
CA LEU A 45 -9.11 5.32 -0.23
C LEU A 45 -8.34 3.99 -0.15
N ILE A 46 -8.78 3.07 0.71
CA ILE A 46 -8.11 1.80 0.94
C ILE A 46 -8.52 0.81 -0.15
N THR A 47 -7.85 0.90 -1.28
CA THR A 47 -7.97 -0.07 -2.38
C THR A 47 -6.58 -0.55 -2.78
N ALA A 48 -6.51 -1.73 -3.40
CA ALA A 48 -5.24 -2.28 -3.82
C ALA A 48 -4.49 -1.32 -4.75
N ASP A 49 -5.18 -0.77 -5.76
CA ASP A 49 -4.59 0.15 -6.73
C ASP A 49 -4.09 1.45 -6.08
N ASN A 50 -4.87 2.01 -5.15
CA ASN A 50 -4.49 3.24 -4.46
C ASN A 50 -3.27 3.03 -3.57
N LEU A 51 -3.23 1.93 -2.82
CA LEU A 51 -2.09 1.61 -1.96
C LEU A 51 -0.84 1.29 -2.78
N ILE A 52 -0.96 0.56 -3.90
CA ILE A 52 0.15 0.32 -4.82
C ILE A 52 0.68 1.64 -5.40
N ARG A 53 -0.21 2.55 -5.80
CA ARG A 53 0.19 3.87 -6.32
C ARG A 53 0.90 4.70 -5.26
N ALA A 54 0.35 4.77 -4.06
CA ALA A 54 0.94 5.52 -2.96
C ALA A 54 2.31 4.95 -2.57
N ALA A 55 2.43 3.61 -2.51
CA ALA A 55 3.71 2.95 -2.25
C ALA A 55 4.76 3.32 -3.30
N LYS A 56 4.40 3.26 -4.60
CA LYS A 56 5.29 3.65 -5.69
C LYS A 56 5.72 5.11 -5.60
N TYR A 57 4.78 6.02 -5.31
CA TYR A 57 5.07 7.46 -5.19
C TYR A 57 6.09 7.73 -4.08
N PHE A 58 5.97 7.05 -2.94
CA PHE A 58 6.85 7.24 -1.78
C PHE A 58 8.06 6.29 -1.72
N GLY A 59 8.24 5.40 -2.71
CA GLY A 59 9.32 4.40 -2.68
C GLY A 59 9.17 3.35 -1.58
N LEU A 60 7.94 3.09 -1.13
CA LEU A 60 7.64 2.07 -0.11
C LEU A 60 7.39 0.71 -0.76
N ASN A 61 7.47 -0.36 0.04
CA ASN A 61 7.07 -1.68 -0.40
C ASN A 61 5.54 -1.74 -0.58
N PRO A 62 5.01 -2.01 -1.78
CA PRO A 62 3.56 -2.07 -2.01
C PRO A 62 2.89 -3.19 -1.20
N ILE A 63 3.57 -4.33 -0.98
CA ILE A 63 3.03 -5.44 -0.19
C ILE A 63 2.90 -5.08 1.29
N ASP A 64 3.84 -4.28 1.83
CA ASP A 64 3.77 -3.83 3.23
C ASP A 64 2.49 -3.01 3.49
N LEU A 65 2.13 -2.10 2.58
CA LEU A 65 0.86 -1.35 2.70
C LEU A 65 -0.35 -2.28 2.60
N GLN A 66 -0.36 -3.20 1.66
CA GLN A 66 -1.47 -4.14 1.48
C GLN A 66 -1.70 -5.00 2.74
N VAL A 67 -0.62 -5.44 3.40
CA VAL A 67 -0.70 -6.22 4.64
C VAL A 67 -1.15 -5.36 5.81
N ARG A 68 -0.60 -4.15 5.98
CA ARG A 68 -0.96 -3.23 7.07
C ARG A 68 -2.43 -2.83 7.06
N PHE A 69 -2.99 -2.60 5.86
CA PHE A 69 -4.41 -2.28 5.69
C PHE A 69 -5.30 -3.50 5.49
N GLY A 70 -4.76 -4.72 5.63
CA GLY A 70 -5.54 -5.96 5.63
C GLY A 70 -6.11 -6.39 4.27
N LEU A 71 -5.60 -5.86 3.17
CA LEU A 71 -5.98 -6.30 1.81
C LEU A 71 -5.31 -7.62 1.43
N VAL A 72 -4.16 -7.91 2.06
CA VAL A 72 -3.44 -9.17 1.90
C VAL A 72 -3.12 -9.71 3.30
N ALA A 73 -3.48 -10.96 3.57
CA ALA A 73 -3.09 -11.63 4.80
C ALA A 73 -1.58 -11.88 4.82
N ARG A 74 -0.94 -11.78 5.98
CA ARG A 74 0.51 -12.02 6.10
C ARG A 74 0.87 -13.44 5.68
N GLU A 75 0.01 -14.39 6.03
CA GLU A 75 0.13 -15.81 5.73
C GLU A 75 0.13 -16.05 4.22
N ALA A 76 -0.72 -15.31 3.48
CA ALA A 76 -0.78 -15.40 2.02
C ALA A 76 0.53 -14.91 1.35
N VAL A 77 1.22 -13.93 1.95
CA VAL A 77 2.55 -13.50 1.47
C VAL A 77 3.59 -14.59 1.69
N THR A 78 3.57 -15.24 2.86
CA THR A 78 4.47 -16.36 3.17
C THR A 78 4.25 -17.52 2.19
N GLU A 79 2.99 -17.94 2.00
CA GLU A 79 2.62 -19.01 1.06
C GLU A 79 3.06 -18.69 -0.38
N TYR A 80 2.88 -17.45 -0.83
CA TYR A 80 3.34 -17.01 -2.15
C TYR A 80 4.87 -17.11 -2.29
N VAL A 81 5.64 -16.66 -1.30
CA VAL A 81 7.11 -16.71 -1.35
C VAL A 81 7.61 -18.16 -1.29
N GLU A 82 7.02 -19.00 -0.45
CA GLU A 82 7.38 -20.43 -0.32
C GLU A 82 7.08 -21.21 -1.61
N SER A 83 5.91 -20.98 -2.22
CA SER A 83 5.55 -21.61 -3.51
C SER A 83 6.47 -21.17 -4.65
N ALA A 84 6.89 -19.90 -4.68
CA ALA A 84 7.82 -19.39 -5.68
C ALA A 84 9.24 -19.98 -5.52
N ALA A 85 9.68 -20.23 -4.29
CA ALA A 85 10.97 -20.86 -4.00
C ALA A 85 11.02 -22.35 -4.39
N GLY A 86 9.86 -23.03 -4.44
CA GLY A 86 9.72 -24.44 -4.82
C GLY A 86 9.57 -24.70 -6.33
N ALA A 87 9.42 -23.66 -7.16
CA ALA A 87 9.35 -23.83 -8.61
C ALA A 87 10.76 -24.15 -9.16
N PRO A 88 10.97 -25.28 -9.86
CA PRO A 88 12.24 -25.53 -10.51
C PRO A 88 12.47 -24.42 -11.54
N MET A 89 13.56 -23.66 -11.38
CA MET A 89 14.07 -22.81 -12.46
C MET A 89 14.22 -23.70 -13.70
N PRO A 90 13.62 -23.37 -14.85
CA PRO A 90 13.94 -24.08 -16.09
C PRO A 90 15.45 -23.98 -16.27
N ARG A 91 16.15 -25.10 -16.13
CA ARG A 91 17.55 -25.16 -16.55
C ARG A 91 17.50 -24.92 -18.05
N GLU A 92 18.01 -23.77 -18.48
CA GLU A 92 18.31 -23.53 -19.88
C GLU A 92 19.26 -24.67 -20.33
N LEU A 93 18.76 -25.51 -21.24
CA LEU A 93 19.50 -26.58 -21.91
C LEU A 93 20.05 -26.05 -23.23
#